data_AF-A0A1J5U2H0-F1
#
_entry.id   AF-A0A1J5U2H0-F1
#
_cell.length_a   1.000
_cell.length_b   1.000
_cell.length_c   1.000
_cell.angle_alpha   90.00
_cell.angle_beta   90.00
_cell.angle_gamma   90.00
#
_symmetry.space_group_name_H-M   'P 1'
#
loop_
_entity.id
_entity.type
_entity.pdbx_description
1 polymer ?
#
loop_
_entity_poly.entity_id
_entity_poly.type
_entity_poly.pdbx_seq_one_letter_code
_entity_poly.pdbx_strand_id
1 'polypeptide(L)'
;MPTDKQKLGDWGEKLIAKKCSCPKCKKEKTLKTLPPNFKCADIVCDFCGYLAQVKSKNVKNIDVLPKNILGAAWRPQKERMDAGIYFPLYIVLKAERKSAIYYLPVDYQDTEIFVKRKP
;
A
#
# COMPACT_ATOMS: atom_id res chain seq x y z
N MET A 1 -22.49 1.31 4.38
CA MET A 1 -21.58 0.75 5.41
C MET A 1 -20.33 0.22 4.72
N PRO A 2 -19.13 0.41 5.29
CA PRO A 2 -17.91 -0.14 4.71
C PRO A 2 -17.88 -1.67 4.81
N THR A 3 -17.48 -2.32 3.72
CA THR A 3 -17.23 -3.77 3.66
C THR A 3 -16.05 -4.15 4.55
N ASP A 4 -15.93 -5.42 4.93
CA ASP A 4 -14.80 -5.86 5.75
C ASP A 4 -13.45 -5.70 5.05
N LYS A 5 -13.43 -5.75 3.70
CA LYS A 5 -12.25 -5.43 2.90
C LYS A 5 -11.88 -3.95 3.00
N GLN A 6 -12.86 -3.04 2.99
CA GLN A 6 -12.61 -1.60 3.19
C GLN A 6 -12.11 -1.33 4.61
N LYS A 7 -12.76 -1.91 5.63
CA LYS A 7 -12.29 -1.79 7.02
C LYS A 7 -10.85 -2.30 7.20
N LEU A 8 -10.48 -3.39 6.52
CA LEU A 8 -9.11 -3.93 6.55
C LEU A 8 -8.11 -3.01 5.85
N GLY A 9 -8.50 -2.40 4.73
CA GLY A 9 -7.71 -1.37 4.03
C GLY A 9 -7.44 -0.18 4.95
N ASP A 10 -8.51 0.46 5.43
CA ASP A 10 -8.46 1.61 6.34
C ASP A 10 -7.61 1.33 7.58
N TRP A 11 -7.73 0.13 8.16
CA TRP A 11 -6.93 -0.28 9.30
C TRP A 11 -5.43 -0.33 8.98
N GLY A 12 -5.06 -0.87 7.82
CA GLY A 12 -3.65 -0.93 7.41
C GLY A 12 -3.06 0.44 7.13
N GLU A 13 -3.79 1.30 6.43
CA GLU A 13 -3.38 2.68 6.16
C GLU A 13 -3.12 3.45 7.46
N LYS A 14 -4.06 3.36 8.42
CA LYS A 14 -3.91 3.96 9.76
C LYS A 14 -2.74 3.36 10.54
N LEU A 15 -2.49 2.06 10.41
CA LEU A 15 -1.37 1.39 11.07
C LEU A 15 -0.03 1.95 10.55
N ILE A 16 0.12 2.10 9.22
CA ILE A 16 1.32 2.69 8.62
C ILE A 16 1.50 4.14 9.08
N ALA A 17 0.46 4.97 8.95
CA ALA A 17 0.50 6.37 9.36
C ALA A 17 0.91 6.55 10.83
N LYS A 18 0.50 5.62 11.71
CA LYS A 18 0.82 5.65 13.14
C LYS A 18 2.21 5.11 13.48
N LYS A 19 2.66 4.02 12.84
CA LYS A 19 3.84 3.27 13.26
C LYS A 19 5.10 3.51 12.43
N CYS A 20 4.97 3.96 11.19
CA CYS A 20 6.11 4.08 10.28
C CYS A 20 6.62 5.52 10.20
N SER A 21 7.94 5.66 10.11
CA SER A 21 8.59 6.89 9.67
C SER A 21 8.62 6.95 8.14
N CYS A 22 8.67 8.15 7.59
CA CYS A 22 8.75 8.30 6.13
C CYS A 22 10.07 7.69 5.62
N PRO A 23 10.05 6.75 4.65
CA PRO A 23 11.27 6.12 4.18
C PRO A 23 12.14 7.08 3.34
N LYS A 24 11.57 8.15 2.79
CA LYS A 24 12.29 9.17 2.01
C LYS A 24 13.02 10.17 2.91
N CYS A 25 12.29 10.89 3.77
CA CYS A 25 12.88 11.96 4.60
C CYS A 25 13.24 11.52 6.03
N LYS A 26 12.94 10.27 6.41
CA LYS A 26 13.20 9.66 7.73
C LYS A 26 12.48 10.33 8.92
N LYS A 27 11.70 11.39 8.70
CA LYS A 27 10.92 12.05 9.75
C LYS A 27 9.79 11.17 10.26
N GLU A 28 9.65 11.12 11.57
CA GLU A 28 8.58 10.41 12.28
C GLU A 28 7.26 11.20 12.24
N LYS A 29 6.13 10.51 12.40
CA LYS A 29 4.77 11.10 12.55
C LYS A 29 4.28 12.00 11.39
N THR A 30 4.97 11.97 10.26
CA THR A 30 4.65 12.74 9.04
C THR A 30 3.74 12.00 8.06
N LEU A 31 3.61 10.68 8.19
CA LEU A 31 2.75 9.90 7.30
C LEU A 31 1.27 10.10 7.66
N LYS A 32 0.47 10.50 6.67
CA LYS A 32 -0.98 10.72 6.76
C LYS A 32 -1.71 9.90 5.71
N THR A 33 -2.95 9.51 6.01
CA THR A 33 -3.85 8.84 5.05
C THR A 33 -4.39 9.86 4.06
N LEU A 34 -4.43 9.48 2.79
CA LEU A 34 -5.07 10.28 1.74
C LEU A 34 -6.59 10.13 1.77
N PRO A 35 -7.34 11.06 1.15
CA PRO A 35 -8.77 10.90 0.97
C PRO A 35 -9.10 9.62 0.17
N PRO A 36 -10.29 9.02 0.40
CA PRO A 36 -10.72 7.86 -0.36
C PRO A 36 -10.78 8.17 -1.86
N ASN A 37 -10.56 7.15 -2.69
CA ASN A 37 -10.52 7.23 -4.15
C ASN A 37 -9.34 8.04 -4.74
N PHE A 38 -8.34 8.40 -3.93
CA PHE A 38 -7.08 8.89 -4.49
C PHE A 38 -6.44 7.81 -5.37
N LYS A 39 -6.06 8.17 -6.60
CA LYS A 39 -5.63 7.19 -7.60
C LYS A 39 -4.26 6.62 -7.24
N CYS A 40 -4.22 5.32 -6.95
CA CYS A 40 -3.03 4.47 -6.80
C CYS A 40 -2.08 4.83 -5.64
N ALA A 41 -2.48 5.73 -4.73
CA ALA A 41 -1.74 6.01 -3.51
C ALA A 41 -2.72 6.19 -2.34
N ASP A 42 -2.29 5.78 -1.16
CA ASP A 42 -3.13 5.71 0.04
C ASP A 42 -2.54 6.54 1.20
N ILE A 43 -1.23 6.79 1.19
CA ILE A 43 -0.56 7.61 2.20
C ILE A 43 0.34 8.69 1.58
N VAL A 44 0.48 9.80 2.31
CA VAL A 44 1.36 10.92 1.98
C VAL A 44 2.22 11.31 3.18
N CYS A 45 3.47 11.69 2.96
CA CYS A 45 4.27 12.40 3.95
C CYS A 45 3.99 13.90 3.83
N ASP A 46 3.41 14.50 4.86
CA ASP A 46 3.06 15.93 4.90
C ASP A 46 4.28 16.87 4.90
N PHE A 47 5.49 16.33 5.14
CA PHE A 47 6.73 17.10 5.12
C PHE A 47 7.43 17.11 3.76
N CYS A 48 7.57 15.97 3.10
CA CYS A 48 8.38 15.84 1.86
C CYS A 48 7.59 15.43 0.62
N GLY A 49 6.27 15.30 0.72
CA GLY A 49 5.40 14.91 -0.40
C GLY A 49 5.56 13.47 -0.87
N TYR A 50 6.26 12.62 -0.11
CA TYR A 50 6.35 11.19 -0.41
C TYR A 50 4.97 10.55 -0.48
N LEU A 51 4.70 9.77 -1.52
CA LEU A 51 3.44 9.04 -1.72
C LEU A 51 3.71 7.55 -1.74
N ALA A 52 2.79 6.76 -1.18
CA ALA A 52 2.87 5.31 -1.24
C ALA A 52 1.49 4.66 -1.30
N GLN A 53 1.45 3.45 -1.85
CA GLN A 53 0.28 2.59 -1.84
C GLN A 53 0.33 1.67 -0.62
N VAL A 54 -0.83 1.34 -0.06
CA VAL A 54 -1.00 0.38 1.03
C VAL A 54 -1.92 -0.74 0.56
N LYS A 55 -1.53 -2.00 0.79
CA LYS A 55 -2.37 -3.17 0.56
C LYS A 55 -2.39 -4.06 1.78
N SER A 56 -3.58 -4.26 2.32
CA SER A 56 -3.81 -5.04 3.53
C SER A 56 -4.39 -6.41 3.20
N LYS A 57 -3.94 -7.45 3.91
CA LYS A 57 -4.44 -8.83 3.72
C LYS A 57 -4.50 -9.61 5.03
N ASN A 58 -5.61 -10.31 5.24
CA ASN A 58 -5.71 -11.31 6.30
C ASN A 58 -4.93 -12.56 5.89
N VAL A 59 -4.09 -13.08 6.78
CA VAL A 59 -3.24 -14.26 6.58
C VAL A 59 -3.24 -15.13 7.82
N LYS A 60 -2.80 -16.39 7.68
CA LYS A 60 -2.59 -17.30 8.82
C LYS A 60 -1.25 -17.08 9.50
N ASN A 61 -0.20 -16.78 8.72
CA ASN A 61 1.14 -16.51 9.20
C ASN A 61 1.59 -15.15 8.66
N ILE A 62 1.93 -14.21 9.56
CA ILE A 62 2.38 -12.86 9.20
C ILE A 62 3.82 -12.82 8.71
N ASP A 63 4.62 -13.86 8.96
CA ASP A 63 6.03 -13.93 8.57
C ASP A 63 6.21 -14.40 7.12
N VAL A 64 5.14 -14.86 6.47
CA VAL A 64 5.14 -15.37 5.10
C VAL A 64 4.40 -14.39 4.18
N LEU A 65 5.15 -13.74 3.28
CA LEU A 65 4.57 -12.89 2.26
C LEU A 65 3.73 -13.72 1.26
N PRO A 66 2.49 -13.29 0.96
CA PRO A 66 1.68 -13.96 -0.05
C PRO A 66 2.27 -13.73 -1.45
N LYS A 67 2.27 -14.78 -2.29
CA LYS A 67 2.75 -14.70 -3.68
C LYS A 67 2.02 -13.65 -4.52
N ASN A 68 0.75 -13.39 -4.20
CA ASN A 68 -0.09 -12.42 -4.90
C ASN A 68 -0.87 -11.55 -3.91
N ILE A 69 -0.96 -10.26 -4.21
CA ILE A 69 -1.79 -9.29 -3.51
C ILE A 69 -2.71 -8.57 -4.50
N LEU A 70 -3.91 -8.20 -4.05
CA LEU A 70 -4.83 -7.45 -4.90
C LEU A 70 -4.31 -6.03 -5.08
N GLY A 71 -4.08 -5.63 -6.34
CA GLY A 71 -3.65 -4.28 -6.70
C GLY A 71 -4.81 -3.29 -6.80
N ALA A 72 -4.50 -2.10 -7.34
CA ALA A 72 -5.49 -1.08 -7.69
C ALA A 72 -6.30 -1.47 -8.94
N ALA A 73 -7.27 -0.63 -9.31
CA ALA A 73 -7.96 -0.76 -10.60
C ALA A 73 -6.94 -0.72 -11.75
N TRP A 74 -7.06 -1.66 -12.69
CA TRP A 74 -6.06 -1.86 -13.74
C TRP A 74 -5.84 -0.62 -14.61
N ARG A 75 -6.92 0.06 -15.02
CA ARG A 75 -6.81 1.21 -15.93
C ARG A 75 -6.01 2.36 -15.31
N PRO A 76 -6.35 2.89 -14.10
CA PRO A 76 -5.53 3.90 -13.43
C PRO A 76 -4.10 3.45 -13.14
N GLN A 77 -3.90 2.18 -12.79
CA GLN A 77 -2.57 1.63 -12.54
C GLN A 77 -1.72 1.66 -13.82
N LYS A 78 -2.29 1.19 -14.94
CA LYS A 78 -1.62 1.16 -16.24
C LYS A 78 -1.31 2.57 -16.75
N GLU A 79 -2.25 3.51 -16.65
CA GLU A 79 -2.02 4.93 -17.02
C GLU A 79 -0.82 5.54 -16.25
N ARG A 80 -0.61 5.15 -14.98
CA ARG A 80 0.56 5.58 -14.20
C ARG A 80 1.85 4.90 -14.63
N MET A 81 1.81 3.59 -14.85
CA MET A 81 2.97 2.81 -15.31
C MET A 81 3.45 3.27 -16.69
N ASP A 82 2.52 3.50 -17.62
CA ASP A 82 2.82 4.00 -18.97
C ASP A 82 3.44 5.41 -18.93
N ALA A 83 3.18 6.18 -17.87
CA ALA A 83 3.80 7.48 -17.59
C ALA A 83 5.11 7.38 -16.77
N GLY A 84 5.60 6.16 -16.48
CA GLY A 84 6.78 5.94 -15.65
C GLY A 84 6.57 6.23 -14.15
N ILE A 85 5.32 6.37 -13.71
CA ILE A 85 4.97 6.71 -12.33
C ILE A 85 4.66 5.42 -11.56
N TYR A 86 5.54 5.11 -10.62
CA TYR A 86 5.39 3.99 -9.68
C TYR A 86 5.31 4.50 -8.26
N PHE A 87 4.47 3.87 -7.45
CA PHE A 87 4.36 4.18 -6.04
C PHE A 87 4.97 3.04 -5.23
N PRO A 88 5.82 3.34 -4.24
CA PRO A 88 6.28 2.32 -3.30
C PRO A 88 5.08 1.70 -2.58
N LEU A 89 5.18 0.42 -2.27
CA LEU A 89 4.07 -0.37 -1.76
C LEU A 89 4.36 -0.83 -0.32
N TYR A 90 3.43 -0.54 0.58
CA TYR A 90 3.34 -1.17 1.89
C TYR A 90 2.39 -2.35 1.82
N ILE A 91 2.86 -3.52 2.26
CA ILE A 91 2.03 -4.72 2.42
C ILE A 91 1.79 -4.92 3.92
N VAL A 92 0.54 -4.81 4.34
CA VAL A 92 0.15 -4.98 5.75
C VAL A 92 -0.54 -6.33 5.92
N LEU A 93 0.13 -7.25 6.60
CA LEU A 93 -0.41 -8.57 6.90
C LEU A 93 -1.04 -8.58 8.29
N LYS A 94 -2.23 -9.17 8.41
CA LYS A 94 -2.95 -9.32 9.67
C LYS A 94 -3.26 -10.79 9.95
N ALA A 95 -2.89 -11.27 11.13
CA ALA A 95 -3.31 -12.59 11.64
C ALA A 95 -3.74 -12.45 13.09
N GLU A 96 -5.02 -12.69 13.39
CA GLU A 96 -5.59 -12.58 14.74
C GLU A 96 -5.12 -11.32 15.50
N ARG A 97 -4.19 -11.47 16.46
CA ARG A 97 -3.63 -10.42 17.31
C ARG A 97 -2.27 -9.87 16.85
N LYS A 98 -1.75 -10.37 15.74
CA LYS A 98 -0.44 -9.99 15.18
C LYS A 98 -0.60 -9.28 13.83
N SER A 99 0.39 -8.46 13.51
CA SER A 99 0.48 -7.79 12.22
C SER A 99 1.94 -7.60 11.80
N ALA A 100 2.21 -7.70 10.50
CA ALA A 100 3.50 -7.36 9.92
C ALA A 100 3.33 -6.27 8.85
N ILE A 101 4.37 -5.47 8.68
CA ILE A 101 4.45 -4.43 7.66
C ILE A 101 5.68 -4.75 6.82
N TYR A 102 5.46 -4.99 5.53
CA TYR A 102 6.52 -5.14 4.55
C TYR A 102 6.53 -3.92 3.63
N TYR A 103 7.71 -3.62 3.10
CA TYR A 103 7.94 -2.48 2.22
C TYR A 103 8.57 -2.95 0.92
N LEU A 104 7.97 -2.58 -0.20
CA LEU A 104 8.49 -2.80 -1.55
C LEU A 104 8.85 -1.43 -2.16
N PRO A 105 10.14 -1.10 -2.25
CA PRO A 105 10.62 0.11 -2.94
C PRO A 105 10.21 0.12 -4.42
N VAL A 106 10.21 1.30 -5.03
CA VAL A 106 9.90 1.46 -6.46
C VAL A 106 10.92 0.75 -7.35
N ASP A 107 12.19 0.71 -6.94
CA ASP A 107 13.28 0.12 -7.74
C ASP A 107 13.10 -1.37 -8.02
N TYR A 108 12.21 -2.04 -7.27
CA TYR A 108 11.86 -3.46 -7.43
C TYR A 108 10.47 -3.66 -8.06
N GLN A 109 9.89 -2.62 -8.66
CA GLN A 109 8.60 -2.67 -9.33
C GLN A 109 8.77 -2.49 -10.83
N ASP A 110 9.00 -3.60 -11.53
CA ASP A 110 8.92 -3.65 -12.99
C ASP A 110 7.47 -3.86 -13.47
N THR A 111 7.25 -3.84 -14.78
CA THR A 111 5.92 -4.06 -15.34
C THR A 111 5.42 -5.50 -15.20
N GLU A 112 6.33 -6.46 -15.01
CA GLU A 112 6.04 -7.89 -15.01
C GLU A 112 5.36 -8.35 -13.71
N ILE A 113 5.62 -7.64 -12.60
CA ILE A 113 4.93 -7.91 -11.33
C ILE A 113 3.45 -7.46 -11.32
N PHE A 114 3.00 -6.71 -12.33
CA PHE A 114 1.62 -6.23 -12.43
C PHE A 114 0.79 -7.07 -13.42
N VAL A 115 -0.18 -7.82 -12.88
CA VAL A 115 -1.03 -8.70 -13.70
C VAL A 115 -2.45 -8.17 -13.81
N LYS A 116 -2.93 -7.95 -15.04
CA LYS A 116 -4.34 -7.62 -15.31
C LYS A 116 -5.23 -8.80 -14.93
N ARG A 117 -6.18 -8.57 -14.02
CA ARG A 117 -7.18 -9.58 -13.65
C ARG A 117 -8.17 -9.81 -14.80
N LYS A 118 -8.64 -11.05 -14.93
CA LYS A 118 -9.81 -11.35 -15.76
C LYS A 118 -11.05 -10.70 -15.12
N PRO A 119 -11.91 -10.03 -15.91
CA PRO A 119 -13.16 -9.45 -15.43
C PRO A 119 -14.03 -10.46 -14.70
#